data_AF-A0A2D9TEN9-F1
#
_entry.id   AF-A0A2D9TEN9-F1
#
_cell.length_a   1.000
_cell.length_b   1.000
_cell.length_c   1.000
_cell.angle_alpha   90.00
_cell.angle_beta   90.00
_cell.angle_gamma   90.00
#
_symmetry.space_group_name_H-M   'P 1'
#
loop_
_entity.id
_entity.type
_entity.pdbx_description
1 polymer ?
#
loop_
_entity_poly.entity_id
_entity_poly.type
_entity_poly.pdbx_seq_one_letter_code
_entity_poly.pdbx_strand_id
1 'polypeptide(L)'
;MSPESRSALQQAPADEVLLFPAELLGDAVVTSGPHFYAVSARDGDLTLSIHATDVVHQALPDDVVVPAAEHVVRGVPAREHLSEAIRGVTWTEGGMTYDLEVECYEALTDERCTESDFVRHLAERLVEVQR
;
A
#
# COMPACT_ATOMS: atom_id res chain seq x y z
N MET A 1 -1.89 -8.24 15.82
CA MET A 1 -3.23 -8.03 15.24
C MET A 1 -4.39 -8.30 16.22
N SER A 2 -5.30 -7.33 16.35
CA SER A 2 -6.47 -7.37 17.23
C SER A 2 -7.65 -8.20 16.65
N PRO A 3 -8.66 -8.56 17.46
CA PRO A 3 -9.91 -9.17 16.95
C PRO A 3 -10.63 -8.33 15.90
N GLU A 4 -10.66 -7.01 16.06
CA GLU A 4 -11.30 -6.07 15.13
C GLU A 4 -10.59 -6.08 13.78
N SER A 5 -9.26 -6.03 13.79
CA SER A 5 -8.46 -6.09 12.56
C SER A 5 -8.64 -7.44 11.85
N ARG A 6 -8.70 -8.55 12.59
CA ARG A 6 -9.04 -9.87 12.00
C ARG A 6 -10.43 -9.89 11.38
N SER A 7 -11.41 -9.28 12.04
CA SER A 7 -12.78 -9.17 11.52
C SER A 7 -12.86 -8.26 10.29
N ALA A 8 -11.98 -7.29 10.15
CA ALA A 8 -11.90 -6.41 8.98
C ALA A 8 -11.15 -7.06 7.79
N LEU A 9 -10.23 -8.00 8.05
CA LEU A 9 -9.62 -8.80 6.98
C LEU A 9 -10.61 -9.77 6.35
N GLN A 10 -11.35 -10.52 7.17
CA GLN A 10 -12.65 -11.06 6.77
C GLN A 10 -13.51 -9.88 6.32
N GLN A 11 -14.53 -9.91 5.47
CA GLN A 11 -15.20 -8.66 4.99
C GLN A 11 -14.39 -7.78 4.01
N ALA A 12 -13.06 -7.89 3.89
CA ALA A 12 -12.34 -7.22 2.80
C ALA A 12 -12.92 -7.66 1.43
N PRO A 13 -12.94 -6.77 0.42
CA PRO A 13 -13.62 -7.00 -0.87
C PRO A 13 -12.85 -7.93 -1.83
N ALA A 14 -11.77 -8.56 -1.39
CA ALA A 14 -10.93 -9.44 -2.19
C ALA A 14 -10.77 -10.81 -1.52
N ASP A 15 -10.63 -11.86 -2.34
CA ASP A 15 -10.32 -13.21 -1.87
C ASP A 15 -8.87 -13.32 -1.37
N GLU A 16 -7.99 -12.49 -1.96
CA GLU A 16 -6.57 -12.36 -1.60
C GLU A 16 -6.30 -10.94 -1.14
N VAL A 17 -5.75 -10.81 0.08
CA VAL A 17 -5.35 -9.52 0.65
C VAL A 17 -3.84 -9.46 0.79
N LEU A 18 -3.26 -8.33 0.42
CA LEU A 18 -1.86 -8.00 0.67
C LEU A 18 -1.71 -7.36 2.05
N LEU A 19 -0.86 -7.96 2.87
CA LEU A 19 -0.49 -7.45 4.19
C LEU A 19 1.02 -7.19 4.28
N PHE A 20 1.43 -6.40 5.27
CA PHE A 20 2.83 -6.27 5.60
C PHE A 20 3.45 -7.62 6.02
N PRO A 21 4.76 -7.81 5.82
CA PRO A 21 5.50 -8.95 6.37
C PRO A 21 5.25 -9.17 7.86
N ALA A 22 5.35 -10.42 8.33
CA ALA A 22 5.01 -10.80 9.70
C ALA A 22 5.75 -9.99 10.78
N GLU A 23 7.00 -9.61 10.50
CA GLU A 23 7.83 -8.74 11.34
C GLU A 23 7.27 -7.33 11.55
N LEU A 24 6.38 -6.87 10.67
CA LEU A 24 5.72 -5.55 10.72
C LEU A 24 4.24 -5.63 11.16
N LEU A 25 3.68 -6.84 11.35
CA LEU A 25 2.26 -7.04 11.69
C LEU A 25 1.92 -6.95 13.18
N GLY A 26 2.92 -6.77 14.05
CA GLY A 26 2.74 -6.73 15.51
C GLY A 26 1.68 -5.72 15.93
N ASP A 27 1.89 -4.47 15.51
CA ASP A 27 1.05 -3.30 15.80
C ASP A 27 0.15 -2.92 14.62
N ALA A 28 0.01 -3.80 13.62
CA ALA A 28 -0.79 -3.50 12.46
C ALA A 28 -2.28 -3.43 12.79
N VAL A 29 -2.94 -2.39 12.27
CA VAL A 29 -4.37 -2.16 12.34
C VAL A 29 -4.95 -2.33 10.95
N VAL A 30 -6.01 -3.13 10.84
CA VAL A 30 -6.74 -3.33 9.59
C VAL A 30 -8.12 -2.71 9.71
N THR A 31 -8.52 -1.99 8.68
CA THR A 31 -9.89 -1.50 8.47
C THR A 31 -10.40 -1.93 7.12
N SER A 32 -11.71 -2.11 6.97
CA SER A 32 -12.31 -2.49 5.70
C SER A 32 -13.72 -1.94 5.54
N GLY A 33 -14.17 -1.92 4.30
CA GLY A 33 -15.50 -1.57 3.89
C GLY A 33 -15.90 -2.34 2.62
N PRO A 34 -17.05 -2.03 2.02
CA PRO A 34 -17.59 -2.81 0.90
C PRO A 34 -16.69 -2.87 -0.34
N HIS A 35 -15.81 -1.87 -0.51
CA HIS A 35 -15.00 -1.66 -1.72
C HIS A 35 -13.54 -1.33 -1.40
N PHE A 36 -13.14 -1.47 -0.14
CA PHE A 36 -11.77 -1.19 0.24
C PHE A 36 -11.34 -1.98 1.48
N TYR A 37 -10.03 -2.09 1.64
CA TYR A 37 -9.42 -2.34 2.93
C TYR A 37 -8.16 -1.49 3.07
N ALA A 38 -7.75 -1.25 4.30
CA ALA A 38 -6.51 -0.56 4.59
C ALA A 38 -5.78 -1.24 5.76
N VAL A 39 -4.46 -1.21 5.71
CA VAL A 39 -3.59 -1.67 6.80
C VAL A 39 -2.64 -0.55 7.15
N SER A 40 -2.55 -0.20 8.42
CA SER A 40 -1.49 0.66 8.92
C SER A 40 -0.61 -0.10 9.91
N ALA A 41 0.68 0.22 9.93
CA ALA A 41 1.64 -0.38 10.86
C ALA A 41 2.70 0.67 11.25
N ARG A 42 3.47 0.35 12.29
CA ARG A 42 4.64 1.15 12.70
C ARG A 42 5.89 0.30 12.65
N ASP A 43 6.99 0.90 12.22
CA ASP A 43 8.33 0.31 12.22
C ASP A 43 9.37 1.32 12.72
N GLY A 44 9.61 1.32 14.03
CA GLY A 44 10.35 2.40 14.69
C GLY A 44 9.64 3.74 14.48
N ASP A 45 10.34 4.67 13.84
CA ASP A 45 9.84 6.02 13.54
C ASP A 45 9.09 6.13 12.20
N LEU A 46 8.80 5.00 11.55
CA LEU A 46 7.97 4.95 10.35
C LEU A 46 6.50 4.73 10.69
N THR A 47 5.63 5.40 9.94
CA THR A 47 4.25 4.98 9.72
C THR A 47 4.17 4.37 8.33
N LEU A 48 3.62 3.16 8.25
CA LEU A 48 3.38 2.46 7.00
C LEU A 48 1.87 2.36 6.79
N SER A 49 1.41 2.62 5.58
CA SER A 49 0.00 2.45 5.21
C SER A 49 -0.10 1.77 3.86
N ILE A 50 -1.02 0.82 3.74
CA ILE A 50 -1.48 0.33 2.43
C ILE A 50 -2.99 0.53 2.38
N HIS A 51 -3.44 1.19 1.33
CA HIS A 51 -4.84 1.31 0.98
C HIS A 51 -5.10 0.51 -0.30
N ALA A 52 -6.16 -0.28 -0.30
CA ALA A 52 -6.53 -1.12 -1.44
C ALA A 52 -8.01 -0.95 -1.75
N THR A 53 -8.36 -0.79 -3.03
CA THR A 53 -9.75 -0.61 -3.45
C THR A 53 -10.08 -1.30 -4.77
N ASP A 54 -11.29 -1.84 -4.89
CA ASP A 54 -11.87 -2.36 -6.14
C ASP A 54 -12.70 -1.31 -6.88
N VAL A 55 -12.72 -0.06 -6.40
CA VAL A 55 -13.48 1.03 -7.04
C VAL A 55 -12.87 1.32 -8.40
N VAL A 56 -13.57 0.83 -9.43
CA VAL A 56 -13.25 1.17 -10.82
C VAL A 56 -13.70 2.60 -11.08
N HIS A 57 -12.75 3.52 -11.17
CA HIS A 57 -13.04 4.87 -11.64
C HIS A 57 -13.54 4.82 -13.09
N GLN A 58 -14.51 5.66 -13.44
CA GLN A 58 -14.88 5.87 -14.84
C GLN A 58 -13.66 6.34 -15.63
N ALA A 59 -13.70 6.16 -16.96
CA ALA A 59 -12.64 6.67 -17.83
C ALA A 59 -12.34 8.13 -17.48
N LEU A 60 -11.05 8.43 -17.27
CA LEU A 60 -10.63 9.79 -17.01
C LEU A 60 -10.95 10.67 -18.23
N PRO A 61 -11.30 11.94 -18.03
CA PRO A 61 -11.42 12.90 -19.12
C PRO A 61 -10.16 12.93 -19.99
N ASP A 62 -10.31 13.18 -21.30
CA ASP A 62 -9.20 13.16 -22.27
C ASP A 62 -8.08 14.17 -21.96
N ASP A 63 -8.37 15.20 -21.17
CA ASP A 63 -7.41 16.22 -20.73
C ASP A 63 -6.62 15.82 -19.48
N VAL A 64 -6.97 14.72 -18.82
CA VAL A 64 -6.24 14.19 -17.66
C VAL A 64 -5.13 13.26 -18.14
N VAL A 65 -3.88 13.72 -18.01
CA VAL A 65 -2.71 12.91 -18.30
C VAL A 65 -2.25 12.20 -17.04
N VAL A 66 -2.38 10.87 -17.01
CA VAL A 66 -1.75 10.04 -15.98
C VAL A 66 -0.30 9.73 -16.41
N PRO A 67 0.71 10.02 -15.58
CA PRO A 67 2.09 9.65 -15.87
C PRO A 67 2.23 8.16 -16.22
N ALA A 68 3.21 7.83 -17.06
CA ALA A 68 3.51 6.43 -17.36
C ALA A 68 3.94 5.69 -16.07
N ALA A 69 3.65 4.40 -16.00
CA ALA A 69 4.25 3.53 -15.00
C ALA A 69 5.70 3.26 -15.40
N GLU A 70 6.64 3.86 -14.68
CA GLU A 70 8.09 3.74 -14.93
C GLU A 70 8.74 2.59 -14.16
N HIS A 71 7.98 1.97 -13.26
CA HIS A 71 8.47 0.92 -12.38
C HIS A 71 7.62 -0.34 -12.51
N VAL A 72 8.15 -1.42 -11.93
CA VAL A 72 7.47 -2.70 -11.79
C VAL A 72 7.54 -3.08 -10.32
N VAL A 73 6.43 -3.59 -9.81
CA VAL A 73 6.33 -4.14 -8.46
C VAL A 73 5.47 -5.40 -8.55
N ARG A 74 5.88 -6.50 -7.95
CA ARG A 74 5.15 -7.79 -8.00
C ARG A 74 4.85 -8.25 -9.43
N GLY A 75 5.74 -7.91 -10.37
CA GLY A 75 5.58 -8.24 -11.79
C GLY A 75 4.55 -7.39 -12.55
N VAL A 76 3.92 -6.39 -11.93
CA VAL A 76 2.96 -5.48 -12.58
C VAL A 76 3.49 -4.04 -12.67
N PRO A 77 3.04 -3.24 -13.67
CA PRO A 77 3.44 -1.84 -13.78
C PRO A 77 3.01 -1.03 -12.54
N ALA A 78 3.90 -0.16 -12.07
CA ALA A 78 3.69 0.64 -10.88
C ALA A 78 4.19 2.09 -11.06
N ARG A 79 3.65 3.00 -10.24
CA ARG A 79 4.02 4.41 -10.21
C ARG A 79 4.45 4.81 -8.81
N GLU A 80 5.67 5.29 -8.69
CA GLU A 80 6.13 5.97 -7.49
C GLU A 80 5.61 7.41 -7.45
N HIS A 81 5.42 7.92 -6.24
CA HIS A 81 5.10 9.33 -6.03
C HIS A 81 5.69 9.82 -4.71
N LEU A 82 5.82 11.15 -4.62
CA LEU A 82 6.32 11.86 -3.44
C LEU A 82 5.36 13.02 -3.16
N SER A 83 4.76 13.04 -1.98
CA SER A 83 3.81 14.08 -1.56
C SER A 83 4.11 14.49 -0.12
N GLU A 84 4.41 15.77 0.15
CA GLU A 84 4.73 16.25 1.51
C GLU A 84 5.82 15.41 2.23
N ALA A 85 6.82 14.95 1.47
CA ALA A 85 7.88 14.03 1.90
C ALA A 85 7.45 12.59 2.25
N ILE A 86 6.19 12.22 1.98
CA ILE A 86 5.66 10.86 2.03
C ILE A 86 5.97 10.18 0.71
N ARG A 87 6.61 9.02 0.76
CA ARG A 87 6.89 8.20 -0.43
C ARG A 87 5.83 7.15 -0.59
N GLY A 88 5.32 7.01 -1.79
CA GLY A 88 4.37 5.96 -2.09
C GLY A 88 4.60 5.27 -3.41
N VAL A 89 3.97 4.11 -3.56
CA VAL A 89 3.89 3.38 -4.81
C VAL A 89 2.47 2.87 -5.03
N THR A 90 1.96 3.09 -6.24
CA THR A 90 0.65 2.63 -6.68
C THR A 90 0.78 1.58 -7.76
N TRP A 91 -0.06 0.54 -7.69
CA TRP A 91 -0.16 -0.50 -8.72
C TRP A 91 -1.55 -1.13 -8.72
N THR A 92 -1.82 -1.95 -9.74
CA THR A 92 -3.07 -2.71 -9.85
C THR A 92 -2.75 -4.18 -10.03
N GLU A 93 -3.30 -5.03 -9.17
CA GLU A 93 -3.10 -6.48 -9.13
C GLU A 93 -4.37 -7.15 -8.60
N GLY A 94 -4.74 -8.32 -9.12
CA GLY A 94 -5.89 -9.07 -8.60
C GLY A 94 -7.24 -8.35 -8.66
N GLY A 95 -7.41 -7.35 -9.52
CA GLY A 95 -8.62 -6.51 -9.59
C GLY A 95 -8.69 -5.39 -8.54
N MET A 96 -7.66 -5.24 -7.72
CA MET A 96 -7.53 -4.18 -6.71
C MET A 96 -6.50 -3.15 -7.16
N THR A 97 -6.75 -1.88 -6.86
CA THR A 97 -5.74 -0.82 -6.92
C THR A 97 -5.17 -0.60 -5.53
N TYR A 98 -3.85 -0.64 -5.44
CA TYR A 98 -3.08 -0.47 -4.21
C TYR A 98 -2.38 0.87 -4.21
N ASP A 99 -2.30 1.46 -3.03
CA ASP A 99 -1.47 2.61 -2.71
C ASP A 99 -0.75 2.31 -1.39
N LEU A 100 0.57 2.12 -1.48
CA LEU A 100 1.44 1.87 -0.33
C LEU A 100 2.22 3.14 -0.05
N GLU A 101 2.16 3.65 1.17
CA GLU A 101 2.90 4.83 1.60
C GLU A 101 3.82 4.53 2.81
N VAL A 102 4.92 5.26 2.84
CA VAL A 102 5.91 5.29 3.92
C VAL A 102 6.09 6.72 4.36
N GLU A 103 5.73 6.98 5.61
CA GLU A 103 5.91 8.27 6.27
C GLU A 103 7.06 8.17 7.28
N CYS A 104 8.14 8.91 7.05
CA CYS A 104 9.23 9.03 8.01
C CYS A 104 9.06 10.27 8.89
N TYR A 105 9.35 10.13 10.18
CA TYR A 105 9.53 11.28 11.06
C TYR A 105 10.71 12.17 10.60
N GLU A 106 11.85 11.56 10.27
CA GLU A 106 13.05 12.25 9.78
C GLU A 106 13.22 12.09 8.26
N ALA A 107 12.25 12.57 7.48
CA ALA A 107 12.15 12.28 6.03
C ALA A 107 13.37 12.69 5.18
N LEU A 108 14.24 13.57 5.68
CA LEU A 108 15.43 14.05 4.96
C LEU A 108 16.72 13.33 5.33
N THR A 109 16.72 12.51 6.39
CA THR A 109 17.94 11.87 6.91
C THR A 109 17.78 10.37 7.14
N ASP A 110 16.55 9.86 7.23
CA ASP A 110 16.30 8.42 7.25
C ASP A 110 16.59 7.83 5.86
N GLU A 111 17.50 6.87 5.79
CA GLU A 111 17.85 6.17 4.54
C GLU A 111 16.62 5.55 3.89
N ARG A 112 15.67 5.03 4.69
CA ARG A 112 14.41 4.44 4.21
C ARG A 112 13.50 5.44 3.49
N CYS A 113 13.68 6.73 3.72
CA CYS A 113 12.96 7.82 3.04
C CYS A 113 13.82 8.68 2.13
N THR A 114 15.12 8.41 2.01
CA THR A 114 15.97 9.11 1.04
C THR A 114 16.32 8.20 -0.14
N GLU A 115 16.37 6.89 0.08
CA GLU A 115 16.48 5.88 -0.98
C GLU A 115 15.16 5.77 -1.74
N SER A 116 15.24 5.86 -3.08
CA SER A 116 14.05 5.88 -3.93
C SER A 116 13.36 4.52 -4.02
N ASP A 117 14.06 3.42 -3.73
CA ASP A 117 13.58 2.05 -3.94
C ASP A 117 13.03 1.37 -2.68
N PHE A 118 13.15 1.97 -1.50
CA PHE A 118 12.66 1.37 -0.25
C PHE A 118 11.17 0.98 -0.33
N VAL A 119 10.31 1.90 -0.79
CA VAL A 119 8.86 1.67 -0.87
C VAL A 119 8.51 0.54 -1.87
N ARG A 120 9.26 0.43 -2.98
CA ARG A 120 9.11 -0.68 -3.93
C ARG A 120 9.55 -2.00 -3.32
N HIS A 121 10.69 -2.04 -2.64
CA HIS A 121 11.16 -3.24 -1.94
C HIS A 121 10.18 -3.68 -0.86
N LEU A 122 9.52 -2.75 -0.17
CA LEU A 122 8.45 -3.06 0.77
C LEU A 122 7.23 -3.66 0.07
N ALA A 123 6.80 -3.09 -1.05
CA ALA A 123 5.68 -3.61 -1.83
C ALA A 123 5.94 -5.02 -2.39
N GLU A 124 7.18 -5.32 -2.84
CA GLU A 124 7.59 -6.67 -3.26
C GLU A 124 7.52 -7.69 -2.11
N ARG A 125 7.70 -7.24 -0.87
CA ARG A 125 7.68 -8.11 0.33
C ARG A 125 6.28 -8.31 0.91
N LEU A 126 5.26 -7.62 0.40
CA LEU A 126 3.89 -7.82 0.88
C LEU A 126 3.50 -9.29 0.73
N VAL A 127 2.81 -9.79 1.75
CA VAL A 127 2.39 -11.19 1.82
C VAL A 127 0.93 -11.31 1.40
N GLU A 128 0.67 -12.23 0.49
CA GLU A 128 -0.68 -12.64 0.14
C GLU A 128 -1.26 -13.52 1.25
N VAL A 129 -2.45 -13.15 1.71
CA VAL A 129 -3.21 -13.93 2.68
C VAL A 129 -4.58 -14.23 2.09
N GLN A 130 -4.93 -15.51 2.07
CA GLN A 130 -6.27 -15.95 1.70
C GLN A 130 -7.25 -15.69 2.84
N ARG A 131 -8.41 -15.14 2.47
CA ARG A 131 -9.46 -14.78 3.43
C ARG A 131 -10.22 -16.00 3.95
#